data_AF-A0A7C5D378-F1
#
_entry.id   AF-A0A7C5D378-F1
#
_cell.length_a   1.000
_cell.length_b   1.000
_cell.length_c   1.000
_cell.angle_alpha   90.00
_cell.angle_beta   90.00
_cell.angle_gamma   90.00
#
_symmetry.space_group_name_H-M   'P 1'
#
loop_
_entity.id
_entity.type
_entity.pdbx_description
1 polymer ?
#
loop_
_entity_poly.entity_id
_entity_poly.type
_entity_poly.pdbx_seq_one_letter_code
_entity_poly.pdbx_strand_id
1 'polypeptide(L)'
;MIRKITFILITTLTLAAADEKLLSFFHDALKTVQYPKRDALQRQASSLATSAAERGRFLNLQAEMRYGSTKAKLVANRYHTTDLTLTDTIDLFNKSADEIRAIALQLQQDRLTLQMQKKQHFLALAEMITAYHLNRERVQAHRRLLKTQRAFQQQ
;
A
#
# COMPACT_ATOMS: atom_id res chain seq x y z
N MET A 1 12.21 -45.33 7.15
CA MET A 1 11.83 -44.37 6.09
C MET A 1 10.32 -44.16 5.95
N ILE A 2 9.51 -45.23 5.97
CA ILE A 2 8.04 -45.18 5.85
C ILE A 2 7.37 -44.21 6.84
N ARG A 3 7.83 -44.15 8.10
CA ARG A 3 7.31 -43.20 9.12
C ARG A 3 7.53 -41.71 8.81
N LYS A 4 8.61 -41.36 8.09
CA LYS A 4 8.87 -39.97 7.69
C LYS A 4 8.00 -39.57 6.50
N ILE A 5 7.75 -40.50 5.58
CA ILE A 5 6.91 -40.30 4.40
C ILE A 5 5.44 -40.16 4.81
N THR A 6 4.97 -40.96 5.78
CA THR A 6 3.59 -40.82 6.32
C THR A 6 3.39 -39.48 7.03
N PHE A 7 4.40 -38.97 7.75
CA PHE A 7 4.29 -37.67 8.42
C PHE A 7 4.15 -36.51 7.42
N ILE A 8 4.96 -36.53 6.34
CA ILE A 8 4.88 -35.54 5.26
C ILE A 8 3.52 -35.61 4.55
N LEU A 9 3.06 -36.83 4.25
CA LEU A 9 1.80 -37.07 3.55
C LEU A 9 0.58 -36.60 4.36
N ILE A 10 0.59 -36.83 5.68
CA ILE A 10 -0.47 -36.37 6.59
C ILE A 10 -0.45 -34.85 6.70
N THR A 11 0.71 -34.20 6.81
CA THR A 11 0.78 -32.73 6.79
C THR A 11 0.23 -32.15 5.48
N THR A 12 0.58 -32.71 4.32
CA THR A 12 0.05 -32.24 3.04
C THR A 12 -1.45 -32.47 2.88
N LEU A 13 -2.00 -33.57 3.37
CA LEU A 13 -3.45 -33.84 3.31
C LEU A 13 -4.26 -32.95 4.26
N THR A 14 -3.73 -32.64 5.46
CA THR A 14 -4.42 -31.74 6.39
C THR A 14 -4.43 -30.29 5.93
N LEU A 15 -3.42 -29.86 5.18
CA LEU A 15 -3.39 -28.54 4.53
C LEU A 15 -4.40 -28.48 3.36
N ALA A 16 -4.53 -29.54 2.57
CA ALA A 16 -5.47 -29.60 1.43
C ALA A 16 -6.95 -29.65 1.84
N ALA A 17 -7.30 -30.12 3.04
CA ALA A 17 -8.68 -30.15 3.53
C ALA A 17 -9.10 -28.86 4.27
N ALA A 18 -8.13 -28.04 4.71
CA ALA A 18 -8.36 -26.72 5.29
C ALA A 18 -8.39 -25.59 4.24
N ASP A 19 -8.10 -25.92 2.98
CA ASP A 19 -7.79 -24.98 1.91
C ASP A 19 -8.97 -24.07 1.54
N GLU A 20 -10.18 -24.60 1.39
CA GLU A 20 -11.30 -23.83 0.82
C GLU A 20 -11.80 -22.72 1.75
N LYS A 21 -11.83 -22.97 3.07
CA LYS A 21 -12.25 -21.97 4.08
C LYS A 21 -11.17 -20.94 4.35
N LEU A 22 -9.90 -21.33 4.25
CA LEU A 22 -8.77 -20.42 4.42
C LEU A 22 -8.63 -19.51 3.20
N LEU A 23 -8.79 -20.06 2.00
CA LEU A 23 -8.84 -19.29 0.76
C LEU A 23 -10.03 -18.32 0.76
N SER A 24 -11.22 -18.76 1.17
CA SER A 24 -12.41 -17.90 1.20
C SER A 24 -12.25 -16.77 2.20
N PHE A 25 -11.76 -17.05 3.41
CA PHE A 25 -11.46 -16.04 4.42
C PHE A 25 -10.39 -15.05 3.94
N PHE A 26 -9.34 -15.53 3.27
CA PHE A 26 -8.35 -14.66 2.65
C PHE A 26 -8.97 -13.79 1.55
N HIS A 27 -9.85 -14.36 0.71
CA HIS A 27 -10.54 -13.62 -0.34
C HIS A 27 -11.43 -12.50 0.23
N ASP A 28 -12.11 -12.77 1.34
CA ASP A 28 -12.92 -11.78 2.04
C ASP A 28 -12.05 -10.72 2.73
N ALA A 29 -10.94 -11.11 3.37
CA ALA A 29 -9.96 -10.15 3.89
C ALA A 29 -9.39 -9.25 2.79
N LEU A 30 -9.14 -9.78 1.59
CA LEU A 30 -8.67 -8.98 0.44
C LEU A 30 -9.69 -7.93 0.00
N LYS A 31 -10.99 -8.20 0.12
CA LYS A 31 -12.05 -7.20 -0.17
C LYS A 31 -11.99 -6.06 0.84
N THR A 32 -11.74 -6.35 2.11
CA THR A 32 -11.63 -5.33 3.18
C THR A 32 -10.40 -4.46 3.04
N VAL A 33 -9.26 -5.03 2.63
CA VAL A 33 -8.00 -4.28 2.47
C VAL A 33 -7.97 -3.42 1.19
N GLN A 34 -8.97 -3.57 0.31
CA GLN A 34 -9.19 -2.72 -0.88
C GLN A 34 -7.98 -2.60 -1.83
N TYR A 35 -7.13 -3.63 -1.92
CA TYR A 35 -5.96 -3.63 -2.82
C TYR A 35 -6.26 -3.23 -4.27
N PRO A 36 -7.34 -3.74 -4.92
CA PRO A 36 -7.65 -3.36 -6.30
C PRO A 36 -7.96 -1.86 -6.43
N LYS A 37 -8.63 -1.27 -5.43
CA LYS A 37 -8.93 0.17 -5.41
C LYS A 37 -7.66 0.99 -5.23
N ARG A 38 -6.74 0.54 -4.37
CA ARG A 38 -5.45 1.22 -4.16
C ARG A 38 -4.59 1.21 -5.43
N ASP A 39 -4.45 0.07 -6.11
CA ASP A 39 -3.74 0.00 -7.39
C ASP A 39 -4.42 0.85 -8.47
N ALA A 40 -5.76 0.86 -8.53
CA ALA A 40 -6.49 1.73 -9.46
C ALA A 40 -6.23 3.22 -9.21
N LEU A 41 -6.28 3.66 -7.95
CA LEU A 41 -5.98 5.05 -7.56
C LEU A 41 -4.52 5.42 -7.85
N GLN A 42 -3.56 4.52 -7.60
CA GLN A 42 -2.14 4.76 -7.93
C GLN A 42 -1.92 4.91 -9.44
N ARG A 43 -2.58 4.07 -10.25
CA ARG A 43 -2.54 4.20 -11.72
C ARG A 43 -3.16 5.52 -12.19
N GLN A 44 -4.28 5.92 -11.60
CA GLN A 44 -4.95 7.17 -11.93
C GLN A 44 -4.08 8.39 -11.55
N ALA A 45 -3.49 8.38 -10.36
CA ALA A 45 -2.58 9.43 -9.91
C ALA A 45 -1.33 9.52 -10.79
N SER A 46 -0.74 8.38 -11.16
CA SER A 46 0.42 8.34 -12.06
C SER A 46 0.06 8.86 -13.46
N SER A 47 -1.10 8.47 -14.00
CA SER A 47 -1.60 8.97 -15.28
C SER A 47 -1.78 10.49 -15.26
N LEU A 48 -2.41 11.02 -14.19
CA LEU A 48 -2.59 12.46 -14.02
C LEU A 48 -1.24 13.20 -13.92
N ALA A 49 -0.29 12.65 -13.16
CA ALA A 49 1.05 13.22 -13.03
C ALA A 49 1.82 13.20 -14.37
N THR A 50 1.76 12.10 -15.11
CA THR A 50 2.34 12.01 -16.46
C THR A 50 1.71 13.03 -17.39
N SER A 51 0.37 13.14 -17.44
CA SER A 51 -0.31 14.14 -18.26
C SER A 51 0.03 15.58 -17.85
N ALA A 52 0.22 15.86 -16.56
CA ALA A 52 0.67 17.16 -16.09
C ALA A 52 2.10 17.47 -16.55
N ALA A 53 3.02 16.51 -16.41
CA ALA A 53 4.40 16.63 -16.88
C ALA A 53 4.46 16.82 -18.40
N GLU A 54 3.68 16.05 -19.17
CA GLU A 54 3.56 16.17 -20.62
C GLU A 54 3.04 17.54 -21.05
N ARG A 55 2.00 18.06 -20.39
CA ARG A 55 1.47 19.40 -20.66
C ARG A 55 2.47 20.50 -20.33
N GLY A 56 3.22 20.32 -19.24
CA GLY A 56 4.28 21.25 -18.84
C GLY A 56 5.48 21.33 -19.79
N ARG A 57 5.60 20.41 -20.77
CA ARG A 57 6.60 20.47 -21.86
C ARG A 57 6.31 21.53 -22.88
N PHE A 58 5.04 21.87 -23.03
CA PHE A 58 4.56 22.83 -24.00
C PHE A 58 4.46 24.21 -23.33
N LEU A 59 3.83 25.15 -24.04
CA LEU A 59 3.65 26.53 -23.62
C LEU A 59 3.11 26.63 -22.18
N ASN A 60 3.90 27.21 -21.28
CA ASN A 60 3.61 27.29 -19.86
C ASN A 60 3.59 28.77 -19.45
N LEU A 61 2.51 29.45 -19.85
CA LEU A 61 2.34 30.89 -19.63
C LEU A 61 1.89 31.17 -18.19
N GLN A 62 2.66 32.01 -17.52
CA GLN A 62 2.29 32.60 -16.25
C GLN A 62 2.23 34.12 -16.41
N ALA A 63 1.08 34.70 -16.05
CA ALA A 63 0.91 36.15 -15.97
C ALA A 63 0.80 36.57 -14.50
N GLU A 64 1.66 37.48 -14.08
CA GLU A 64 1.63 38.07 -12.74
C GLU A 64 1.43 39.58 -12.87
N MET A 65 0.50 40.12 -12.08
CA MET A 65 0.30 41.56 -11.95
C MET A 65 0.44 41.93 -10.48
N ARG A 66 1.37 42.84 -10.17
CA ARG A 66 1.62 43.32 -8.83
C ARG A 66 1.42 44.83 -8.80
N TYR A 67 0.83 45.31 -7.73
CA TYR A 67 0.78 46.73 -7.41
C TYR A 67 1.41 46.96 -6.05
N GLY A 68 2.37 47.88 -5.99
CA GLY A 68 3.11 48.22 -4.78
C GLY A 68 3.06 49.71 -4.51
N SER A 69 3.01 50.09 -3.23
CA SER A 69 3.31 51.46 -2.82
C SER A 69 4.50 51.44 -1.86
N THR A 70 5.59 52.08 -2.28
CA THR A 70 6.84 52.13 -1.53
C THR A 70 7.06 53.52 -0.98
N LYS A 71 7.30 53.63 0.33
CA LYS A 71 7.71 54.88 0.99
C LYS A 71 9.11 54.73 1.55
N ALA A 72 10.07 55.45 0.98
CA ALA A 72 11.43 55.51 1.53
C ALA A 72 11.49 56.53 2.68
N LYS A 73 12.25 56.21 3.74
CA LYS A 73 12.32 57.03 4.97
C LYS A 73 12.81 58.47 4.72
N LEU A 74 13.68 58.65 3.73
CA LEU A 74 14.33 59.94 3.41
C LEU A 74 13.67 60.69 2.23
N VAL A 75 12.54 60.19 1.71
CA VAL A 75 11.87 60.82 0.57
C VAL A 75 10.45 61.23 0.94
N ALA A 76 10.07 62.46 0.57
CA ALA A 76 8.81 63.07 0.98
C ALA A 76 7.58 62.34 0.39
N ASN A 77 7.71 61.84 -0.83
CA ASN A 77 6.59 61.26 -1.59
C ASN A 77 6.59 59.73 -1.57
N ARG A 78 5.39 59.15 -1.69
CA ARG A 78 5.20 57.71 -1.95
C ARG A 78 5.36 57.43 -3.44
N TYR A 79 5.92 56.27 -3.74
CA TYR A 79 6.02 55.76 -5.10
C TYR A 79 5.02 54.64 -5.29
N HIS A 80 4.34 54.63 -6.43
CA HIS A 80 3.42 53.57 -6.81
C HIS A 80 4.01 52.83 -8.00
N THR A 81 4.10 51.52 -7.92
CA THR A 81 4.60 50.67 -9.00
C THR A 81 3.53 49.66 -9.38
N THR A 82 3.34 49.48 -10.67
CA THR A 82 2.52 48.41 -11.25
C THR A 82 3.46 47.58 -12.11
N ASP A 83 3.66 46.33 -11.70
CA ASP A 83 4.52 45.39 -12.42
C ASP A 83 3.62 44.34 -13.08
N LEU A 84 3.75 44.19 -14.40
CA LEU A 84 3.10 43.13 -15.16
C LEU A 84 4.19 42.25 -15.77
N THR A 85 4.16 40.96 -15.43
CA THR A 85 5.14 39.98 -15.88
C THR A 85 4.42 38.85 -16.61
N LEU A 86 4.86 38.55 -17.83
CA LEU A 86 4.47 37.36 -18.56
C LEU A 86 5.70 36.47 -18.69
N THR A 87 5.61 35.24 -18.20
CA THR A 87 6.69 34.26 -18.24
C THR A 87 6.23 33.04 -18.99
N ASP A 88 7.07 32.53 -19.87
CA ASP A 88 6.92 31.23 -20.51
C ASP A 88 8.12 30.36 -20.13
N THR A 89 7.88 29.09 -19.83
CA THR A 89 8.95 28.15 -19.47
C THR A 89 9.07 27.08 -20.55
N ILE A 90 10.23 27.00 -21.20
CA ILE A 90 10.52 26.03 -22.26
C ILE A 90 11.48 24.96 -21.74
N ASP A 91 11.12 23.69 -21.91
CA ASP A 91 11.96 22.55 -21.51
C ASP A 91 13.02 22.22 -22.58
N LEU A 92 14.16 22.93 -22.52
CA LEU A 92 15.27 22.78 -23.47
C LEU A 92 16.08 21.48 -23.29
N PHE A 93 16.12 20.94 -22.07
CA PHE A 93 16.94 19.78 -21.72
C PHE A 93 16.13 18.51 -21.51
N ASN A 94 14.85 18.53 -21.88
CA ASN A 94 13.95 17.38 -21.80
C ASN A 94 13.79 16.84 -20.35
N LYS A 95 13.86 17.72 -19.35
CA LYS A 95 13.70 17.39 -17.93
C LYS A 95 12.37 16.68 -17.66
N SER A 96 11.32 17.10 -18.37
CA SER A 96 10.00 16.50 -18.31
C SER A 96 9.97 15.01 -18.69
N ALA A 97 10.81 14.57 -19.63
CA ALA A 97 10.85 13.17 -20.03
C ALA A 97 11.47 12.30 -18.92
N ASP A 98 12.44 12.84 -18.19
CA ASP A 98 13.00 12.17 -17.03
C ASP A 98 12.01 12.16 -15.85
N GLU A 99 11.24 13.23 -15.66
CA GLU A 99 10.12 13.24 -14.70
C GLU A 99 9.07 12.16 -15.03
N ILE A 100 8.68 12.02 -16.31
CA ILE A 100 7.75 10.98 -16.76
C ILE A 100 8.34 9.57 -16.50
N ARG A 101 9.62 9.36 -16.78
CA ARG A 101 10.31 8.10 -16.48
C ARG A 101 10.32 7.81 -14.98
N ALA A 102 10.60 8.82 -14.16
CA ALA A 102 10.59 8.68 -12.70
C ALA A 102 9.19 8.31 -12.18
N ILE A 103 8.13 8.93 -12.70
CA ILE A 103 6.73 8.57 -12.38
C ILE A 103 6.45 7.10 -12.74
N ALA A 104 6.90 6.64 -13.91
CA ALA A 104 6.71 5.26 -14.34
C ALA A 104 7.46 4.25 -13.43
N LEU A 105 8.71 4.56 -13.06
CA LEU A 105 9.50 3.75 -12.12
C LEU A 105 8.85 3.70 -10.73
N GLN A 106 8.34 4.84 -10.25
CA GLN A 106 7.64 4.90 -8.96
C GLN A 106 6.37 4.04 -8.98
N LEU A 107 5.58 4.07 -10.06
CA LEU A 107 4.40 3.21 -10.21
C LEU A 107 4.78 1.71 -10.17
N GLN A 108 5.89 1.33 -10.78
CA GLN A 108 6.38 -0.04 -10.74
C GLN A 108 6.81 -0.45 -9.32
N GLN A 109 7.54 0.41 -8.62
CA GLN A 109 7.94 0.20 -7.23
C GLN A 109 6.72 0.05 -6.30
N ASP A 110 5.72 0.91 -6.47
CA ASP A 110 4.47 0.88 -5.71
C ASP A 110 3.72 -0.45 -5.92
N ARG A 111 3.66 -0.94 -7.17
CA ARG A 111 3.06 -2.25 -7.48
C ARG A 111 3.78 -3.40 -6.80
N LEU A 112 5.12 -3.41 -6.82
CA LEU A 112 5.92 -4.44 -6.15
C LEU A 112 5.69 -4.41 -4.64
N THR A 113 5.65 -3.21 -4.05
CA THR A 113 5.36 -3.02 -2.63
C THR A 113 3.98 -3.55 -2.26
N LEU A 114 2.97 -3.27 -3.08
CA LEU A 114 1.61 -3.75 -2.87
C LEU A 114 1.51 -5.28 -2.98
N GLN A 115 2.25 -5.90 -3.91
CA GLN A 115 2.35 -7.36 -4.01
C GLN A 115 3.03 -7.98 -2.79
N MET A 116 4.10 -7.36 -2.27
CA MET A 116 4.77 -7.81 -1.05
C MET A 116 3.84 -7.74 0.16
N GLN A 117 3.13 -6.61 0.33
CA GLN A 117 2.14 -6.46 1.38
C GLN A 117 1.06 -7.54 1.28
N LYS A 118 0.51 -7.79 0.09
CA LYS A 118 -0.48 -8.85 -0.12
C LYS A 118 0.04 -10.23 0.34
N LYS A 119 1.30 -10.57 0.05
CA LYS A 119 1.93 -11.81 0.51
C LYS A 119 2.12 -11.84 2.02
N GLN A 120 2.60 -10.76 2.63
CA GLN A 120 2.76 -10.66 4.09
C GLN A 120 1.44 -10.83 4.82
N HIS A 121 0.37 -10.19 4.34
CA HIS A 121 -0.96 -10.33 4.91
C HIS A 121 -1.53 -11.75 4.75
N PHE A 122 -1.27 -12.42 3.62
CA PHE A 122 -1.61 -13.83 3.47
C PHE A 122 -0.93 -14.71 4.52
N LEU A 123 0.38 -14.55 4.70
CA LEU A 123 1.16 -15.30 5.69
C LEU A 123 0.65 -15.06 7.11
N ALA A 124 0.43 -13.79 7.48
CA ALA A 124 -0.10 -13.43 8.80
C ALA A 124 -1.50 -14.05 9.06
N LEU A 125 -2.36 -14.10 8.05
CA LEU A 125 -3.68 -14.73 8.17
C LEU A 125 -3.55 -16.25 8.34
N ALA A 126 -2.67 -16.89 7.57
CA ALA A 126 -2.40 -18.32 7.72
C ALA A 126 -1.89 -18.64 9.13
N GLU A 127 -0.91 -17.88 9.62
CA GLU A 127 -0.37 -18.01 10.98
C GLU A 127 -1.45 -17.83 12.05
N MET A 128 -2.31 -16.82 11.91
CA MET A 128 -3.40 -16.57 12.85
C MET A 128 -4.40 -17.73 12.89
N ILE A 129 -4.76 -18.30 11.75
CA ILE A 129 -5.68 -19.45 11.67
C ILE A 129 -5.01 -20.69 12.30
N THR A 130 -3.75 -20.95 11.97
CA THR A 130 -3.01 -22.08 12.56
C THR A 130 -2.91 -21.93 14.08
N ALA A 131 -2.58 -20.74 14.58
CA ALA A 131 -2.50 -20.47 16.02
C ALA A 131 -3.86 -20.64 16.71
N TYR A 132 -4.95 -20.21 16.06
CA TYR A 132 -6.31 -20.41 16.57
C TYR A 132 -6.65 -21.90 16.71
N HIS A 133 -6.37 -22.71 15.69
CA HIS A 133 -6.62 -24.15 15.74
C HIS A 133 -5.79 -24.84 16.81
N LEU A 134 -4.50 -24.53 16.89
CA LEU A 134 -3.59 -25.06 17.90
C LEU A 134 -4.08 -24.74 19.33
N ASN A 135 -4.49 -23.50 19.58
CA ASN A 135 -5.00 -23.09 20.87
C ASN A 135 -6.32 -23.80 21.21
N ARG A 136 -7.21 -23.96 20.23
CA ARG A 136 -8.47 -24.69 20.42
C ARG A 136 -8.23 -26.15 20.82
N GLU A 137 -7.30 -26.83 20.16
CA GLU A 137 -6.91 -28.20 20.51
C GLU A 137 -6.27 -28.28 21.90
N ARG A 138 -5.36 -27.35 22.22
CA ARG A 138 -4.73 -27.26 23.54
C ARG A 138 -5.76 -27.10 24.65
N VAL A 139 -6.75 -26.23 24.47
CA VAL A 139 -7.85 -26.03 25.42
C VAL A 139 -8.69 -27.30 25.56
N GLN A 140 -9.01 -27.99 24.47
CA GLN A 140 -9.75 -29.25 24.52
C GLN A 140 -8.95 -30.34 25.26
N ALA A 141 -7.64 -30.45 25.00
CA ALA A 141 -6.77 -31.39 25.70
C ALA A 141 -6.72 -31.10 27.20
N HIS A 142 -6.60 -29.82 27.61
CA HIS A 142 -6.63 -29.43 29.02
C HIS A 142 -7.97 -29.75 29.69
N ARG A 143 -9.09 -29.51 29.00
CA ARG A 143 -10.43 -29.88 29.52
C ARG A 143 -10.58 -31.39 29.70
N ARG A 144 -10.05 -32.19 28.77
CA ARG A 144 -10.04 -33.66 28.88
C ARG A 144 -9.21 -34.10 30.08
N LEU A 145 -7.99 -33.59 30.22
CA LEU A 145 -7.10 -33.88 31.34
C LEU A 145 -7.76 -33.55 32.69
N LEU A 146 -8.35 -32.36 32.83
CA LEU A 146 -9.08 -31.94 34.02
C LEU A 146 -10.25 -32.87 34.37
N LYS A 147 -11.00 -33.33 33.37
CA LYS A 147 -12.08 -34.31 33.60
C LYS A 147 -11.53 -35.63 34.13
N THR A 148 -10.45 -36.13 33.55
CA THR A 148 -9.81 -37.38 33.98
C THR A 148 -9.27 -37.26 35.40
N GLN A 149 -8.60 -36.16 35.75
CA GLN A 149 -8.08 -35.91 37.10
C GLN A 149 -9.19 -35.85 38.15
N ARG A 150 -10.30 -35.16 37.85
CA ARG A 150 -11.46 -35.11 38.76
C ARG A 150 -12.11 -36.47 38.97
N ALA A 151 -12.22 -37.28 37.92
CA ALA A 151 -12.76 -38.63 38.03
C ALA A 151 -11.88 -39.54 38.91
N PHE A 152 -10.56 -39.39 38.82
CA PHE A 152 -9.61 -40.17 39.63
C PHE A 152 -9.61 -39.77 41.11
N GLN A 153 -9.89 -38.51 41.44
CA GLN A 153 -9.98 -38.02 42.83
C GLN A 153 -11.29 -38.40 43.55
N GLN A 154 -12.28 -38.92 42.81
CA GLN A 154 -13.58 -39.36 43.36
C GLN A 154 -13.65 -40.88 43.57
N GLN A 155 -12.56 -41.60 43.30
CA GLN A 155 -12.35 -43.01 43.64
C GLN A 155 -11.46 -43.12 44.87
#